data_AF-A0A1X2GBK9-F1
#
_entry.id   AF-A0A1X2GBK9-F1
#
_cell.length_a   1.000
_cell.length_b   1.000
_cell.length_c   1.000
_cell.angle_alpha   90.00
_cell.angle_beta   90.00
_cell.angle_gamma   90.00
#
_symmetry.space_group_name_H-M   'P 1'
#
loop_
_entity.id
_entity.type
_entity.pdbx_description
1 polymer ?
#
loop_
_entity_poly.entity_id
_entity_poly.type
_entity_poly.pdbx_seq_one_letter_code
_entity_poly.pdbx_strand_id
1 'polypeptide(L)'
;MWLLVWVLAASISVLAFEQPGINSLPANNPVKQPWIWPLPRKWQRGENTLDCSHMQIQYDHQHGILHRAVQRYKDLFFPQDDYPMVPYNWTTTDAHLSGTLKTLVIQVEQPDHDNLDLDTDESYVLDIPDAPAARAVLAAKTVFGAVRGLETLSQIIQWSPQHQRHLIPNAPWHIQDYPKYPHRGVLFDTARHYYPLQAIKKFIDTMSWNKMNVFHWHMVDSTSFPYVSKAYPELAQKGAYSPRHVYTAKDIQEVVSYAKDRGVRVVPELEQPGHSTAWLGVPEIMSCVDVVPYTGFTVQPPSGQLNIASNKTKHVVKAIVDEWAELFPDSFFHASGDEVVMNCWANDSSIQTYLQDHHMTLQELFSDFVLEIQDHIRQKNKTVIVWQESVLEYNLTMPKDTIIQVWIGAEGVKAATEKGYRTIVSSQDFVYLNLGFGKPRSNPYPDVAGAGFNHWNRVYSYDLRANLTQAQQDLIVGGESALWGELMDPMTFESLAWPRASAYAHNLWSGYEDSDGQPLSSADAILRLIPWRERMVQRGVMASPLNQIWCTRNPLDCFQPAEH
;
A
#
# COMPACT_ATOMS: atom_id res chain seq x y z
N MET A 1 5.05 47.35 47.30
CA MET A 1 4.77 47.65 48.70
C MET A 1 3.33 47.25 48.96
N TRP A 2 3.13 46.09 49.65
CA TRP A 2 1.92 45.58 50.32
C TRP A 2 0.68 45.24 49.47
N LEU A 3 0.22 43.99 49.30
CA LEU A 3 -0.24 42.87 50.19
C LEU A 3 -1.77 42.84 50.43
N LEU A 4 -2.28 41.61 50.36
CA LEU A 4 -3.55 41.03 50.90
C LEU A 4 -4.81 41.21 50.03
N VAL A 5 -5.25 40.17 49.29
CA VAL A 5 -5.93 38.92 49.69
C VAL A 5 -7.39 39.14 50.08
N TRP A 6 -8.29 38.63 49.23
CA TRP A 6 -9.55 38.01 49.65
C TRP A 6 -9.77 36.74 48.82
N VAL A 7 -9.64 35.61 49.49
CA VAL A 7 -10.06 34.29 49.01
C VAL A 7 -11.55 34.18 49.33
N LEU A 8 -12.39 34.13 48.30
CA LEU A 8 -13.78 33.71 48.42
C LEU A 8 -13.89 32.36 47.71
N ALA A 9 -13.96 31.31 48.51
CA ALA A 9 -14.31 29.97 48.08
C ALA A 9 -15.76 29.98 47.60
N ALA A 10 -15.96 30.06 46.29
CA ALA A 10 -17.21 29.71 45.64
C ALA A 10 -17.05 28.30 45.09
N SER A 11 -17.75 27.35 45.69
CA SER A 11 -18.04 26.04 45.13
C SER A 11 -18.76 26.22 43.79
N ILE A 12 -17.99 26.23 42.71
CA ILE A 12 -18.50 26.13 41.35
C ILE A 12 -18.86 24.66 41.17
N SER A 13 -20.12 24.34 41.44
CA SER A 13 -20.80 23.24 40.75
C SER A 13 -20.47 23.37 39.27
N VAL A 14 -19.77 22.36 38.74
CA VAL A 14 -19.55 22.19 37.30
C VAL A 14 -20.94 22.01 36.70
N LEU A 15 -21.55 23.13 36.33
CA LEU A 15 -22.63 23.15 35.37
C LEU A 15 -22.02 22.53 34.12
N ALA A 16 -22.43 21.29 33.84
CA ALA A 16 -22.26 20.69 32.54
C ALA A 16 -22.82 21.70 31.54
N PHE A 17 -21.93 22.41 30.85
CA PHE A 17 -22.31 23.11 29.65
C PHE A 17 -22.70 22.01 28.66
N GLU A 18 -24.00 21.73 28.56
CA GLU A 18 -24.57 21.16 27.35
C GLU A 18 -24.05 22.03 26.20
N GLN A 19 -23.19 21.46 25.36
CA GLN A 19 -22.80 22.13 24.14
C GLN A 19 -24.08 22.45 23.37
N PRO A 20 -24.29 23.71 22.93
CA PRO A 20 -25.43 24.05 22.09
C PRO A 20 -25.44 23.09 20.91
N GLY A 21 -26.60 22.47 20.67
CA GLY A 21 -26.79 21.40 19.70
C GLY A 21 -26.03 21.67 18.40
N ILE A 22 -24.93 20.95 18.22
CA ILE A 22 -24.27 20.76 16.93
C ILE A 22 -25.39 20.26 16.02
N ASN A 23 -25.66 21.00 14.94
CA ASN A 23 -26.70 20.65 13.97
C ASN A 23 -26.67 19.14 13.74
N SER A 24 -27.69 18.46 14.25
CA SER A 24 -27.84 17.03 14.07
C SER A 24 -27.86 16.79 12.58
N LEU A 25 -26.87 16.09 12.04
CA LEU A 25 -27.00 15.53 10.71
C LEU A 25 -28.35 14.80 10.64
N PRO A 26 -29.04 14.84 9.48
CA PRO A 26 -30.30 14.13 9.34
C PRO A 26 -30.13 12.67 9.76
N ALA A 27 -31.15 12.13 10.43
CA ALA A 27 -31.20 10.72 10.86
C ALA A 27 -30.97 9.72 9.69
N ASN A 28 -31.14 10.20 8.45
CA ASN A 28 -30.88 9.46 7.23
C ASN A 28 -29.47 9.77 6.72
N ASN A 29 -28.67 8.72 6.47
CA ASN A 29 -27.40 8.84 5.77
C ASN A 29 -27.64 9.57 4.44
N PRO A 30 -27.14 10.80 4.25
CA PRO A 30 -27.29 11.51 2.97
C PRO A 30 -26.54 10.78 1.84
N VAL A 31 -25.58 9.91 2.22
CA VAL A 31 -24.84 9.05 1.30
C VAL A 31 -25.62 7.76 1.10
N LYS A 32 -26.03 7.48 -0.14
CA LYS A 32 -26.61 6.17 -0.49
C LYS A 32 -25.67 5.02 -0.08
N GLN A 33 -24.36 5.22 -0.24
CA GLN A 33 -23.31 4.24 0.06
C GLN A 33 -23.05 4.04 1.57
N PRO A 34 -22.68 2.82 2.01
CA PRO A 34 -22.27 2.53 3.37
C PRO A 34 -20.90 3.16 3.68
N TRP A 35 -20.63 3.47 4.95
CA TRP A 35 -19.35 4.03 5.39
C TRP A 35 -18.26 2.96 5.53
N ILE A 36 -17.99 2.30 4.41
CA ILE A 36 -16.99 1.24 4.26
C ILE A 36 -15.95 1.71 3.23
N TRP A 37 -14.69 1.40 3.51
CA TRP A 37 -13.54 1.69 2.67
C TRP A 37 -12.61 0.47 2.55
N PRO A 38 -12.25 0.01 1.34
CA PRO A 38 -12.91 0.30 0.05
C PRO A 38 -14.41 -0.06 0.03
N LEU A 39 -15.16 0.51 -0.91
CA LEU A 39 -16.59 0.22 -1.07
C LEU A 39 -16.78 -1.24 -1.58
N PRO A 40 -17.63 -2.06 -0.96
CA PRO A 40 -17.87 -3.41 -1.45
C PRO A 40 -18.51 -3.44 -2.84
N ARG A 41 -18.20 -4.45 -3.65
CA ARG A 41 -18.74 -4.62 -5.02
C ARG A 41 -20.27 -4.74 -5.06
N LYS A 42 -20.86 -5.45 -4.11
CA LYS A 42 -22.31 -5.57 -3.93
C LYS A 42 -22.66 -5.54 -2.45
N TRP A 43 -23.67 -4.77 -2.09
CA TRP A 43 -24.14 -4.67 -0.72
C TRP A 43 -25.63 -4.33 -0.68
N GLN A 44 -26.31 -4.81 0.35
CA GLN A 44 -27.66 -4.46 0.73
C GLN A 44 -27.66 -4.25 2.25
N ARG A 45 -28.47 -3.30 2.71
CA ARG A 45 -28.59 -2.95 4.13
C ARG A 45 -30.02 -2.54 4.45
N GLY A 46 -30.43 -2.73 5.69
CA GLY A 46 -31.71 -2.27 6.20
C GLY A 46 -31.59 -0.99 7.03
N GLU A 47 -32.53 -0.84 7.96
CA GLU A 47 -32.67 0.33 8.82
C GLU A 47 -32.56 -0.02 10.31
N ASN A 48 -32.53 -1.31 10.65
CA ASN A 48 -32.50 -1.80 12.03
C ASN A 48 -31.09 -1.76 12.63
N THR A 49 -31.00 -1.72 13.96
CA THR A 49 -29.72 -1.76 14.70
C THR A 49 -29.63 -3.00 15.57
N LEU A 50 -28.45 -3.62 15.63
CA LEU A 50 -28.15 -4.73 16.53
C LEU A 50 -27.09 -4.33 17.55
N ASP A 51 -27.24 -4.77 18.80
CA ASP A 51 -26.16 -4.77 19.80
C ASP A 51 -25.19 -5.92 19.51
N CYS A 52 -23.89 -5.65 19.46
CA CYS A 52 -22.85 -6.66 19.22
C CYS A 52 -21.79 -6.74 20.33
N SER A 53 -22.01 -6.07 21.46
CA SER A 53 -21.05 -5.92 22.58
C SER A 53 -20.57 -7.25 23.18
N HIS A 54 -21.36 -8.31 23.02
CA HIS A 54 -21.07 -9.66 23.53
C HIS A 54 -21.06 -10.72 22.42
N MET A 55 -20.78 -10.32 21.18
CA MET A 55 -20.69 -11.23 20.04
C MET A 55 -19.58 -12.26 20.26
N GLN A 56 -19.93 -13.54 20.12
CA GLN A 56 -18.96 -14.63 20.06
C GLN A 56 -18.53 -14.91 18.62
N ILE A 57 -17.27 -15.29 18.40
CA ILE A 57 -16.76 -15.64 17.08
C ILE A 57 -16.51 -17.16 17.04
N GLN A 58 -17.22 -17.87 16.17
CA GLN A 58 -17.08 -19.30 15.93
C GLN A 58 -16.34 -19.52 14.60
N TYR A 59 -15.23 -20.25 14.65
CA TYR A 59 -14.39 -20.55 13.49
C TYR A 59 -13.55 -21.79 13.80
N ASP A 60 -12.93 -22.39 12.77
CA ASP A 60 -12.00 -23.49 12.99
C ASP A 60 -10.63 -22.96 13.48
N HIS A 61 -10.29 -23.32 14.72
CA HIS A 61 -9.05 -22.89 15.37
C HIS A 61 -7.79 -23.58 14.84
N GLN A 62 -7.91 -24.63 14.04
CA GLN A 62 -6.76 -25.34 13.45
C GLN A 62 -6.08 -24.52 12.35
N HIS A 63 -6.78 -23.56 11.75
CA HIS A 63 -6.21 -22.69 10.72
C HIS A 63 -5.40 -21.54 11.33
N GLY A 64 -4.08 -21.64 11.25
CA GLY A 64 -3.15 -20.71 11.89
C GLY A 64 -3.36 -19.24 11.49
N ILE A 65 -3.46 -18.94 10.18
CA ILE A 65 -3.67 -17.58 9.68
C ILE A 65 -5.03 -17.03 10.17
N LEU A 66 -6.09 -17.81 10.01
CA LEU A 66 -7.44 -17.41 10.44
C LEU A 66 -7.48 -17.15 11.95
N HIS A 67 -6.88 -18.04 12.74
CA HIS A 67 -6.80 -17.88 14.18
C HIS A 67 -6.11 -16.57 14.56
N ARG A 68 -4.94 -16.28 13.99
CA ARG A 68 -4.22 -15.02 14.25
C ARG A 68 -5.01 -13.81 13.78
N ALA A 69 -5.72 -13.90 12.66
CA ALA A 69 -6.61 -12.85 12.19
C ALA A 69 -7.75 -12.58 13.17
N VAL A 70 -8.45 -13.61 13.64
CA VAL A 70 -9.55 -13.46 14.61
C VAL A 70 -9.06 -12.84 15.92
N GLN A 71 -7.89 -13.23 16.43
CA GLN A 71 -7.37 -12.59 17.65
C GLN A 71 -7.12 -11.09 17.44
N ARG A 72 -6.51 -10.69 16.31
CA ARG A 72 -6.33 -9.26 16.00
C ARG A 72 -7.65 -8.53 15.87
N TYR A 73 -8.63 -9.11 15.17
CA TYR A 73 -9.90 -8.45 14.93
C TYR A 73 -10.79 -8.32 16.17
N LYS A 74 -10.62 -9.18 17.18
CA LYS A 74 -11.29 -8.95 18.49
C LYS A 74 -10.91 -7.59 19.07
N ASP A 75 -9.64 -7.21 19.00
CA ASP A 75 -9.18 -5.90 19.49
C ASP A 75 -9.67 -4.75 18.60
N LEU A 76 -9.80 -5.00 17.29
CA LEU A 76 -10.24 -3.99 16.31
C LEU A 76 -11.76 -3.82 16.19
N PHE A 77 -12.56 -4.80 16.64
CA PHE A 77 -14.02 -4.74 16.62
C PHE A 77 -14.59 -3.88 17.73
N PHE A 78 -13.91 -3.82 18.88
CA PHE A 78 -14.45 -3.18 20.07
C PHE A 78 -13.62 -1.98 20.55
N PRO A 79 -13.19 -1.05 19.67
CA PRO A 79 -12.56 0.18 20.13
C PRO A 79 -13.60 0.99 20.91
N GLN A 80 -13.16 1.61 22.01
CA GLN A 80 -13.93 2.64 22.69
C GLN A 80 -13.56 3.98 22.05
N ASP A 81 -14.58 4.70 21.62
CA ASP A 81 -14.42 5.97 20.91
C ASP A 81 -15.28 7.06 21.56
N ASP A 82 -14.74 7.70 22.60
CA ASP A 82 -15.43 8.79 23.28
C ASP A 82 -15.62 10.04 22.39
N TYR A 83 -15.02 10.05 21.19
CA TYR A 83 -15.14 11.11 20.19
C TYR A 83 -15.53 10.54 18.81
N PRO A 84 -16.81 10.14 18.63
CA PRO A 84 -17.25 9.33 17.50
C PRO A 84 -16.83 9.92 16.16
N MET A 85 -15.95 9.18 15.48
CA MET A 85 -15.32 9.52 14.18
C MET A 85 -16.28 9.59 13.00
N VAL A 86 -17.48 9.09 13.24
CA VAL A 86 -18.51 8.95 12.26
C VAL A 86 -19.67 9.80 12.74
N PRO A 87 -20.15 10.76 11.94
CA PRO A 87 -21.12 11.71 12.42
C PRO A 87 -22.50 11.03 12.32
N TYR A 88 -22.77 10.17 13.30
CA TYR A 88 -24.03 9.45 13.46
C TYR A 88 -24.78 10.06 14.64
N ASN A 89 -26.10 10.21 14.50
CA ASN A 89 -26.96 10.54 15.62
C ASN A 89 -27.25 9.27 16.43
N TRP A 90 -26.46 9.01 17.48
CA TRP A 90 -26.59 7.78 18.28
C TRP A 90 -27.99 7.58 18.87
N THR A 91 -28.65 8.70 19.21
CA THR A 91 -30.04 8.72 19.66
C THR A 91 -30.98 8.05 18.65
N THR A 92 -30.73 8.19 17.34
CA THR A 92 -31.52 7.52 16.30
C THR A 92 -31.04 6.09 16.06
N THR A 93 -29.74 5.77 16.14
CA THR A 93 -29.27 4.37 16.01
C THR A 93 -29.89 3.49 17.07
N ASP A 94 -29.83 3.96 18.32
CA ASP A 94 -30.28 3.22 19.48
C ASP A 94 -31.83 3.16 19.51
N ALA A 95 -32.53 4.14 18.92
CA ALA A 95 -33.99 4.07 18.73
C ALA A 95 -34.41 2.95 17.76
N HIS A 96 -33.54 2.53 16.85
CA HIS A 96 -33.77 1.41 15.92
C HIS A 96 -33.20 0.08 16.43
N LEU A 97 -32.82 -0.01 17.71
CA LEU A 97 -32.32 -1.26 18.30
C LEU A 97 -33.39 -2.36 18.28
N SER A 98 -33.19 -3.37 17.44
CA SER A 98 -34.15 -4.46 17.22
C SER A 98 -33.71 -5.81 17.78
N GLY A 99 -32.42 -5.96 18.13
CA GLY A 99 -31.89 -7.25 18.60
C GLY A 99 -30.43 -7.22 19.01
N THR A 100 -29.86 -8.41 19.22
CA THR A 100 -28.44 -8.61 19.54
C THR A 100 -27.81 -9.59 18.56
N LEU A 101 -26.63 -9.27 18.03
CA LEU A 101 -25.77 -10.22 17.33
C LEU A 101 -25.05 -11.10 18.36
N LYS A 102 -25.47 -12.36 18.48
CA LYS A 102 -24.91 -13.31 19.46
C LYS A 102 -23.66 -14.01 18.93
N THR A 103 -23.61 -14.28 17.64
CA THR A 103 -22.53 -15.08 17.05
C THR A 103 -22.19 -14.63 15.65
N LEU A 104 -20.89 -14.49 15.36
CA LEU A 104 -20.32 -14.50 14.03
C LEU A 104 -19.75 -15.89 13.76
N VAL A 105 -20.17 -16.51 12.65
CA VAL A 105 -19.61 -17.78 12.17
C VAL A 105 -18.71 -17.48 10.98
N ILE A 106 -17.46 -17.91 11.04
CA ILE A 106 -16.54 -17.80 9.91
C ILE A 106 -16.39 -19.16 9.27
N GLN A 107 -16.72 -19.23 7.98
CA GLN A 107 -16.66 -20.44 7.17
C GLN A 107 -15.64 -20.23 6.05
N VAL A 108 -14.63 -21.09 6.01
CA VAL A 108 -13.61 -21.09 4.95
C VAL A 108 -13.67 -22.43 4.23
N GLU A 109 -13.93 -22.41 2.92
CA GLU A 109 -14.14 -23.63 2.13
C GLU A 109 -12.83 -24.41 1.89
N GLN A 110 -11.74 -23.69 1.64
CA GLN A 110 -10.42 -24.24 1.32
C GLN A 110 -9.38 -23.71 2.29
N PRO A 111 -9.46 -24.11 3.57
CA PRO A 111 -8.70 -23.42 4.59
C PRO A 111 -7.22 -23.85 4.67
N ASP A 112 -6.87 -24.96 4.02
CA ASP A 112 -5.48 -25.39 3.79
C ASP A 112 -4.86 -24.70 2.57
N HIS A 113 -5.65 -23.98 1.76
CA HIS A 113 -5.13 -23.16 0.66
C HIS A 113 -4.61 -21.84 1.23
N ASP A 114 -3.42 -21.90 1.83
CA ASP A 114 -2.74 -20.77 2.45
C ASP A 114 -1.64 -20.15 1.56
N ASN A 115 -1.49 -20.62 0.33
CA ASN A 115 -0.62 -20.00 -0.67
C ASN A 115 -1.17 -18.61 -1.03
N LEU A 116 -0.28 -17.62 -1.01
CA LEU A 116 -0.60 -16.23 -1.29
C LEU A 116 0.18 -15.80 -2.53
N ASP A 117 -0.54 -15.70 -3.64
CA ASP A 117 -0.06 -15.35 -4.98
C ASP A 117 -1.05 -14.43 -5.72
N LEU A 118 -0.82 -14.16 -7.01
CA LEU A 118 -1.69 -13.30 -7.82
C LEU A 118 -3.11 -13.86 -7.99
N ASP A 119 -3.28 -15.18 -8.01
CA ASP A 119 -4.56 -15.86 -8.31
C ASP A 119 -5.36 -16.20 -7.05
N THR A 120 -4.85 -15.79 -5.88
CA THR A 120 -5.50 -15.99 -4.58
C THR A 120 -6.92 -15.44 -4.59
N ASP A 121 -7.89 -16.30 -4.27
CA ASP A 121 -9.27 -15.88 -4.16
C ASP A 121 -9.50 -15.10 -2.85
N GLU A 122 -9.68 -13.79 -2.97
CA GLU A 122 -9.92 -12.86 -1.87
C GLU A 122 -11.41 -12.52 -1.69
N SER A 123 -12.31 -13.26 -2.34
CA SER A 123 -13.75 -13.02 -2.26
C SER A 123 -14.35 -13.49 -0.94
N TYR A 124 -15.42 -12.83 -0.52
CA TYR A 124 -16.19 -13.21 0.66
C TYR A 124 -17.65 -12.76 0.57
N VAL A 125 -18.50 -13.39 1.37
CA VAL A 125 -19.88 -13.00 1.62
C VAL A 125 -20.05 -12.77 3.12
N LEU A 126 -20.63 -11.62 3.50
CA LEU A 126 -20.95 -11.28 4.88
C LEU A 126 -22.47 -11.05 5.01
N ASP A 127 -23.12 -11.92 5.78
CA ASP A 127 -24.54 -11.89 6.08
C ASP A 127 -24.76 -11.58 7.56
N ILE A 128 -25.52 -10.51 7.85
CA ILE A 128 -25.89 -10.10 9.21
C ILE A 128 -27.41 -9.92 9.25
N PRO A 129 -28.20 -10.88 9.75
CA PRO A 129 -29.66 -10.77 9.80
C PRO A 129 -30.13 -9.84 10.92
N ASP A 130 -31.33 -9.26 10.79
CA ASP A 130 -31.96 -8.37 11.78
C ASP A 130 -32.93 -9.10 12.73
N ALA A 131 -32.49 -10.22 13.29
CA ALA A 131 -33.27 -11.01 14.24
C ALA A 131 -33.01 -10.57 15.71
N PRO A 132 -33.96 -10.80 16.64
CA PRO A 132 -33.77 -10.50 18.06
C PRO A 132 -32.51 -11.14 18.68
N ALA A 133 -32.15 -12.33 18.21
CA ALA A 133 -30.89 -13.02 18.51
C ALA A 133 -30.23 -13.46 17.20
N ALA A 134 -29.54 -12.52 16.54
CA ALA A 134 -28.94 -12.73 15.24
C ALA A 134 -27.70 -13.62 15.29
N ARG A 135 -27.49 -14.39 14.22
CA ARG A 135 -26.28 -15.15 13.92
C ARG A 135 -25.77 -14.71 12.55
N ALA A 136 -24.65 -14.01 12.52
CA ALA A 136 -24.00 -13.57 11.30
C ALA A 136 -23.11 -14.68 10.72
N VAL A 137 -22.92 -14.67 9.41
CA VAL A 137 -22.04 -15.59 8.69
C VAL A 137 -21.08 -14.79 7.82
N LEU A 138 -19.80 -15.08 7.94
CA LEU A 138 -18.74 -14.68 7.02
C LEU A 138 -18.24 -15.93 6.29
N ALA A 139 -18.63 -16.07 5.02
CA ALA A 139 -18.20 -17.17 4.18
C ALA A 139 -17.13 -16.69 3.18
N ALA A 140 -16.06 -17.44 3.02
CA ALA A 140 -15.01 -17.16 2.06
C ALA A 140 -14.43 -18.46 1.49
N LYS A 141 -13.91 -18.40 0.27
CA LYS A 141 -13.26 -19.56 -0.34
C LYS A 141 -11.93 -19.88 0.32
N THR A 142 -11.10 -18.86 0.53
CA THR A 142 -9.79 -18.98 1.20
C THR A 142 -9.77 -18.20 2.51
N VAL A 143 -8.73 -18.44 3.32
CA VAL A 143 -8.50 -17.66 4.54
C VAL A 143 -8.31 -16.16 4.27
N PHE A 144 -7.78 -15.80 3.10
CA PHE A 144 -7.53 -14.40 2.76
C PHE A 144 -8.83 -13.64 2.50
N GLY A 145 -9.81 -14.24 1.83
CA GLY A 145 -11.16 -13.68 1.73
C GLY A 145 -11.80 -13.44 3.10
N ALA A 146 -11.62 -14.37 4.05
CA ALA A 146 -12.09 -14.18 5.42
C ALA A 146 -11.38 -13.00 6.13
N VAL A 147 -10.08 -12.80 5.91
CA VAL A 147 -9.36 -11.61 6.42
C VAL A 147 -9.95 -10.32 5.85
N ARG A 148 -10.33 -10.28 4.57
CA ARG A 148 -10.99 -9.11 3.95
C ARG A 148 -12.38 -8.85 4.53
N GLY A 149 -13.15 -9.90 4.77
CA GLY A 149 -14.49 -9.78 5.37
C GLY A 149 -14.46 -9.38 6.84
N LEU A 150 -13.47 -9.84 7.60
CA LEU A 150 -13.23 -9.36 8.97
C LEU A 150 -12.93 -7.86 8.99
N GLU A 151 -12.13 -7.36 8.05
CA GLU A 151 -11.90 -5.91 7.91
C GLU A 151 -13.20 -5.17 7.66
N THR A 152 -14.02 -5.64 6.72
CA THR A 152 -15.32 -5.01 6.41
C THR A 152 -16.25 -5.01 7.63
N LEU A 153 -16.36 -6.11 8.37
CA LEU A 153 -17.15 -6.15 9.60
C LEU A 153 -16.63 -5.14 10.64
N SER A 154 -15.31 -4.99 10.77
CA SER A 154 -14.72 -4.04 11.72
C SER A 154 -15.12 -2.58 11.44
N GLN A 155 -15.41 -2.27 10.18
CA GLN A 155 -15.85 -0.93 9.76
C GLN A 155 -17.34 -0.70 9.99
N ILE A 156 -18.15 -1.76 9.94
CA ILE A 156 -19.59 -1.72 10.22
C ILE A 156 -19.85 -1.55 11.73
N ILE A 157 -19.03 -2.18 12.58
CA ILE A 157 -19.16 -2.06 14.03
C ILE A 157 -18.82 -0.62 14.47
N GLN A 158 -19.71 -0.07 15.30
CA GLN A 158 -19.64 1.29 15.83
C GLN A 158 -19.80 1.28 17.35
N TRP A 159 -19.25 2.29 18.01
CA TRP A 159 -19.39 2.50 19.46
C TRP A 159 -20.44 3.59 19.73
N SER A 160 -21.39 3.33 20.62
CA SER A 160 -22.34 4.33 21.15
C SER A 160 -21.83 4.81 22.53
N PRO A 161 -21.25 6.02 22.63
CA PRO A 161 -20.75 6.54 23.91
C PRO A 161 -21.87 6.77 24.92
N GLN A 162 -23.06 7.15 24.44
CA GLN A 162 -24.22 7.45 25.28
C GLN A 162 -24.69 6.23 26.07
N HIS A 163 -24.73 5.07 25.42
CA HIS A 163 -25.25 3.83 26.01
C HIS A 163 -24.15 2.80 26.30
N GLN A 164 -22.88 3.20 26.14
CA GLN A 164 -21.67 2.41 26.38
C GLN A 164 -21.74 1.00 25.79
N ARG A 165 -22.07 0.90 24.50
CA ARG A 165 -22.22 -0.39 23.79
C ARG A 165 -21.75 -0.34 22.35
N HIS A 166 -21.42 -1.49 21.79
CA HIS A 166 -21.07 -1.65 20.38
C HIS A 166 -22.29 -2.05 19.56
N LEU A 167 -22.49 -1.39 18.43
CA LEU A 167 -23.66 -1.51 17.57
C LEU A 167 -23.27 -1.89 16.14
N ILE A 168 -24.17 -2.58 15.46
CA ILE A 168 -24.20 -2.77 14.02
C ILE A 168 -25.46 -2.06 13.51
N PRO A 169 -25.34 -0.82 13.01
CA PRO A 169 -26.47 -0.13 12.40
C PRO A 169 -26.81 -0.72 11.03
N ASN A 170 -28.01 -0.43 10.52
CA ASN A 170 -28.48 -0.78 9.17
C ASN A 170 -28.53 -2.28 8.86
N ALA A 171 -28.78 -3.12 9.87
CA ALA A 171 -29.17 -4.51 9.65
C ALA A 171 -30.56 -4.59 8.96
N PRO A 172 -30.82 -5.65 8.17
CA PRO A 172 -29.90 -6.74 7.86
C PRO A 172 -28.87 -6.31 6.82
N TRP A 173 -27.65 -6.83 6.90
CA TRP A 173 -26.61 -6.66 5.89
C TRP A 173 -26.46 -7.91 5.04
N HIS A 174 -26.33 -7.72 3.73
CA HIS A 174 -25.84 -8.72 2.80
C HIS A 174 -24.74 -8.08 1.96
N ILE A 175 -23.50 -8.55 2.08
CA ILE A 175 -22.35 -8.04 1.33
C ILE A 175 -21.73 -9.19 0.54
N GLN A 176 -21.53 -9.00 -0.76
CA GLN A 176 -20.73 -9.88 -1.62
C GLN A 176 -19.61 -9.03 -2.21
N ASP A 177 -18.36 -9.41 -1.93
CA ASP A 177 -17.24 -8.52 -2.22
C ASP A 177 -16.01 -9.30 -2.68
N TYR A 178 -15.24 -8.65 -3.55
CA TYR A 178 -14.06 -9.19 -4.21
C TYR A 178 -13.29 -8.04 -4.89
N PRO A 179 -11.97 -8.15 -5.04
CA PRO A 179 -11.17 -7.08 -5.66
C PRO A 179 -11.42 -6.98 -7.17
N LYS A 180 -11.36 -5.76 -7.71
CA LYS A 180 -11.35 -5.50 -9.16
C LYS A 180 -10.03 -5.94 -9.81
N TYR A 181 -8.90 -5.70 -9.14
CA TYR A 181 -7.57 -6.09 -9.61
C TYR A 181 -6.86 -6.99 -8.58
N PRO A 182 -6.18 -8.05 -9.03
CA PRO A 182 -5.45 -8.95 -8.14
C PRO A 182 -4.16 -8.34 -7.57
N HIS A 183 -3.51 -7.38 -8.25
CA HIS A 183 -2.28 -6.74 -7.77
C HIS A 183 -2.56 -5.35 -7.19
N ARG A 184 -2.50 -5.20 -5.85
CA ARG A 184 -2.85 -3.95 -5.18
C ARG A 184 -1.77 -3.55 -4.20
N GLY A 185 -0.75 -2.90 -4.72
CA GLY A 185 0.50 -2.72 -4.01
C GLY A 185 0.80 -1.31 -3.52
N VAL A 186 1.82 -1.26 -2.68
CA VAL A 186 2.54 -0.03 -2.37
C VAL A 186 4.02 -0.33 -2.40
N LEU A 187 4.76 0.39 -3.26
CA LEU A 187 6.21 0.44 -3.23
C LEU A 187 6.64 1.24 -2.02
N PHE A 188 7.54 0.66 -1.23
CA PHE A 188 8.08 1.26 -0.02
C PHE A 188 9.61 1.22 -0.03
N ASP A 189 10.20 2.40 -0.18
CA ASP A 189 11.65 2.58 -0.26
C ASP A 189 12.27 2.64 1.15
N THR A 190 13.13 1.66 1.41
CA THR A 190 13.89 1.56 2.66
C THR A 190 15.41 1.68 2.47
N ALA A 191 15.82 2.07 1.27
CA ALA A 191 17.22 2.31 0.92
C ALA A 191 17.60 3.77 1.12
N ARG A 192 16.75 4.71 0.67
CA ARG A 192 16.99 6.17 0.81
C ARG A 192 16.90 6.64 2.27
N HIS A 193 16.12 5.95 3.09
CA HIS A 193 16.17 6.03 4.56
C HIS A 193 15.87 4.64 5.14
N TYR A 194 16.51 4.29 6.25
CA TYR A 194 16.26 3.01 6.93
C TYR A 194 14.96 3.02 7.74
N TYR A 195 14.24 1.90 7.74
CA TYR A 195 13.01 1.71 8.51
C TYR A 195 13.13 0.53 9.50
N PRO A 196 12.90 0.75 10.81
CA PRO A 196 12.81 -0.36 11.75
C PRO A 196 11.68 -1.33 11.41
N LEU A 197 11.84 -2.62 11.74
CA LEU A 197 10.82 -3.64 11.44
C LEU A 197 9.43 -3.31 11.99
N GLN A 198 9.35 -2.63 13.13
CA GLN A 198 8.07 -2.19 13.69
C GLN A 198 7.34 -1.21 12.76
N ALA A 199 8.06 -0.29 12.10
CA ALA A 199 7.49 0.64 11.14
C ALA A 199 6.97 -0.10 9.90
N ILE A 200 7.76 -1.04 9.36
CA ILE A 200 7.37 -1.89 8.22
C ILE A 200 6.11 -2.72 8.56
N LYS A 201 6.08 -3.34 9.74
CA LYS A 201 4.92 -4.11 10.21
C LYS A 201 3.67 -3.24 10.34
N LYS A 202 3.80 -2.05 10.93
CA LYS A 202 2.70 -1.08 11.05
C LYS A 202 2.19 -0.62 9.67
N PHE A 203 3.10 -0.46 8.71
CA PHE A 203 2.74 -0.17 7.33
C PHE A 203 1.93 -1.32 6.71
N ILE A 204 2.36 -2.57 6.88
CA ILE A 204 1.64 -3.78 6.42
C ILE A 204 0.27 -3.93 7.10
N ASP A 205 0.14 -3.64 8.40
CA ASP A 205 -1.15 -3.56 9.09
C ASP A 205 -2.09 -2.59 8.36
N THR A 206 -1.58 -1.39 8.07
CA THR A 206 -2.38 -0.33 7.42
C THR A 206 -2.76 -0.70 5.98
N MET A 207 -1.87 -1.36 5.23
CA MET A 207 -2.19 -1.93 3.92
C MET A 207 -3.32 -2.95 3.99
N SER A 208 -3.23 -3.90 4.94
CA SER A 208 -4.26 -4.93 5.16
C SER A 208 -5.63 -4.33 5.44
N TRP A 209 -5.69 -3.29 6.28
CA TRP A 209 -6.91 -2.56 6.61
C TRP A 209 -7.52 -1.88 5.38
N ASN A 210 -6.68 -1.42 4.45
CA ASN A 210 -7.08 -0.84 3.17
C ASN A 210 -7.32 -1.89 2.07
N LYS A 211 -7.23 -3.19 2.39
CA LYS A 211 -7.32 -4.32 1.44
C LYS A 211 -6.29 -4.30 0.31
N MET A 212 -5.16 -3.62 0.51
CA MET A 212 -3.95 -3.76 -0.31
C MET A 212 -3.27 -5.09 0.02
N ASN A 213 -2.66 -5.73 -0.98
CA ASN A 213 -2.14 -7.09 -0.87
C ASN A 213 -0.71 -7.27 -1.39
N VAL A 214 -0.01 -6.22 -1.83
CA VAL A 214 1.40 -6.32 -2.26
C VAL A 214 2.26 -5.26 -1.58
N PHE A 215 3.18 -5.70 -0.72
CA PHE A 215 4.26 -4.88 -0.19
C PHE A 215 5.44 -5.02 -1.15
N HIS A 216 5.61 -4.03 -2.02
CA HIS A 216 6.74 -3.96 -2.93
C HIS A 216 7.90 -3.32 -2.16
N TRP A 217 8.89 -4.13 -1.81
CA TRP A 217 9.98 -3.73 -0.94
C TRP A 217 11.20 -3.32 -1.76
N HIS A 218 11.30 -2.01 -2.02
CA HIS A 218 12.50 -1.39 -2.58
C HIS A 218 13.54 -1.25 -1.47
N MET A 219 14.38 -2.27 -1.34
CA MET A 219 15.23 -2.45 -0.15
C MET A 219 16.66 -1.94 -0.35
N VAL A 220 17.15 -1.86 -1.58
CA VAL A 220 18.52 -1.44 -1.91
C VAL A 220 18.49 -0.38 -3.00
N ASP A 221 19.42 0.57 -2.96
CA ASP A 221 19.56 1.64 -3.95
C ASP A 221 20.99 2.24 -3.87
N SER A 222 21.26 3.31 -4.61
CA SER A 222 22.51 4.08 -4.62
C SER A 222 22.93 4.55 -3.23
N THR A 223 21.97 4.87 -2.36
CA THR A 223 22.22 5.52 -1.08
C THR A 223 22.46 4.53 0.07
N SER A 224 21.89 3.33 0.02
CA SER A 224 22.25 2.27 0.96
C SER A 224 21.94 0.84 0.49
N PHE A 225 22.70 -0.12 1.03
CA PHE A 225 22.52 -1.56 0.88
C PHE A 225 22.32 -2.18 2.28
N PRO A 226 21.09 -2.20 2.83
CA PRO A 226 20.84 -2.67 4.19
C PRO A 226 20.77 -4.20 4.34
N TYR A 227 20.62 -4.97 3.25
CA TYR A 227 20.48 -6.42 3.34
C TYR A 227 21.79 -7.13 3.68
N VAL A 228 21.80 -7.91 4.76
CA VAL A 228 22.96 -8.71 5.17
C VAL A 228 23.02 -10.02 4.37
N SER A 229 23.68 -9.97 3.22
CA SER A 229 23.93 -11.15 2.40
C SER A 229 24.83 -12.16 3.11
N LYS A 230 24.56 -13.46 2.90
CA LYS A 230 25.40 -14.54 3.41
C LYS A 230 26.64 -14.74 2.53
N ALA A 231 26.47 -14.64 1.22
CA ALA A 231 27.54 -14.78 0.23
C ALA A 231 28.47 -13.56 0.20
N TYR A 232 27.91 -12.35 0.34
CA TYR A 232 28.66 -11.10 0.30
C TYR A 232 28.31 -10.16 1.47
N PRO A 233 28.68 -10.50 2.73
CA PRO A 233 28.39 -9.67 3.90
C PRO A 233 28.92 -8.24 3.82
N GLU A 234 29.99 -8.02 3.05
CA GLU A 234 30.61 -6.73 2.82
C GLU A 234 29.68 -5.69 2.19
N LEU A 235 28.66 -6.14 1.44
CA LEU A 235 27.62 -5.27 0.86
C LEU A 235 26.92 -4.48 1.96
N ALA A 236 26.41 -5.13 3.01
CA ALA A 236 25.83 -4.42 4.15
C ALA A 236 26.88 -3.74 5.04
N GLN A 237 28.03 -4.36 5.27
CA GLN A 237 29.04 -3.80 6.18
C GLN A 237 29.55 -2.43 5.73
N LYS A 238 29.56 -2.16 4.41
CA LYS A 238 30.04 -0.91 3.84
C LYS A 238 28.95 -0.09 3.12
N GLY A 239 27.88 -0.74 2.67
CA GLY A 239 26.78 -0.10 1.95
C GLY A 239 25.60 0.31 2.84
N ALA A 240 25.44 -0.24 4.04
CA ALA A 240 24.40 0.21 4.97
C ALA A 240 24.79 1.53 5.66
N TYR A 241 23.80 2.35 6.04
CA TYR A 241 24.06 3.61 6.76
C TYR A 241 24.79 3.43 8.09
N SER A 242 24.59 2.31 8.76
CA SER A 242 25.35 1.92 9.96
C SER A 242 25.18 0.41 10.22
N PRO A 243 25.99 -0.19 11.09
CA PRO A 243 25.81 -1.59 11.51
C PRO A 243 24.43 -1.91 12.14
N ARG A 244 23.64 -0.88 12.52
CA ARG A 244 22.28 -1.03 13.05
C ARG A 244 21.18 -0.84 12.01
N HIS A 245 21.52 -0.28 10.85
CA HIS A 245 20.56 0.02 9.77
C HIS A 245 20.59 -1.10 8.73
N VAL A 246 20.36 -2.33 9.17
CA VAL A 246 20.46 -3.52 8.34
C VAL A 246 19.21 -4.40 8.49
N TYR A 247 18.96 -5.24 7.50
CA TYR A 247 17.98 -6.32 7.52
C TYR A 247 18.69 -7.65 7.34
N THR A 248 18.58 -8.53 8.34
CA THR A 248 19.07 -9.91 8.25
C THR A 248 18.05 -10.81 7.55
N ALA A 249 18.49 -12.00 7.11
CA ALA A 249 17.59 -13.04 6.60
C ALA A 249 16.42 -13.34 7.56
N LYS A 250 16.66 -13.32 8.88
CA LYS A 250 15.64 -13.53 9.90
C LYS A 250 14.62 -12.39 9.92
N ASP A 251 15.09 -11.15 9.79
CA ASP A 251 14.24 -9.97 9.76
C ASP A 251 13.30 -9.99 8.54
N ILE A 252 13.83 -10.38 7.38
CA ILE A 252 13.04 -10.56 6.15
C ILE A 252 12.00 -11.67 6.32
N GLN A 253 12.39 -12.84 6.83
CA GLN A 253 11.46 -13.94 7.09
C GLN A 253 10.35 -13.54 8.07
N GLU A 254 10.68 -12.74 9.09
CA GLU A 254 9.71 -12.20 10.04
C GLU A 254 8.71 -11.26 9.35
N VAL A 255 9.17 -10.37 8.47
CA VAL A 255 8.31 -9.47 7.68
C VAL A 255 7.42 -10.27 6.72
N VAL A 256 7.99 -11.23 5.97
CA VAL A 256 7.25 -12.10 5.05
C VAL A 256 6.14 -12.87 5.77
N SER A 257 6.46 -13.51 6.90
CA SER A 257 5.46 -14.23 7.69
C SER A 257 4.38 -13.30 8.26
N TYR A 258 4.78 -12.11 8.72
CA TYR A 258 3.86 -11.11 9.26
C TYR A 258 2.89 -10.57 8.21
N ALA A 259 3.37 -10.38 6.98
CA ALA A 259 2.61 -9.97 5.82
C ALA A 259 1.64 -11.06 5.36
N LYS A 260 2.09 -12.33 5.29
CA LYS A 260 1.24 -13.47 4.95
C LYS A 260 0.02 -13.56 5.88
N ASP A 261 0.21 -13.36 7.18
CA ASP A 261 -0.89 -13.36 8.17
C ASP A 261 -1.98 -12.30 7.94
N ARG A 262 -1.69 -11.32 7.08
CA ARG A 262 -2.57 -10.22 6.69
C ARG A 262 -3.01 -10.31 5.23
N GLY A 263 -2.66 -11.39 4.54
CA GLY A 263 -2.87 -11.52 3.11
C GLY A 263 -2.10 -10.47 2.30
N VAL A 264 -0.92 -10.07 2.77
CA VAL A 264 -0.03 -9.16 2.05
C VAL A 264 1.17 -9.97 1.54
N ARG A 265 1.34 -10.00 0.23
CA ARG A 265 2.50 -10.53 -0.49
C ARG A 265 3.68 -9.59 -0.28
N VAL A 266 4.89 -10.14 -0.25
CA VAL A 266 6.12 -9.32 -0.20
C VAL A 266 6.91 -9.58 -1.47
N VAL A 267 6.95 -8.57 -2.34
CA VAL A 267 7.67 -8.62 -3.62
C VAL A 267 8.97 -7.84 -3.45
N PRO A 268 10.14 -8.49 -3.52
CA PRO A 268 11.41 -7.79 -3.42
C PRO A 268 11.75 -7.06 -4.72
N GLU A 269 12.41 -5.91 -4.59
CA GLU A 269 13.07 -5.24 -5.70
C GLU A 269 14.57 -5.18 -5.52
N LEU A 270 15.28 -5.78 -6.48
CA LEU A 270 16.73 -5.69 -6.56
C LEU A 270 17.08 -4.59 -7.56
N GLU A 271 17.38 -3.41 -7.04
CA GLU A 271 17.79 -2.26 -7.82
C GLU A 271 19.14 -2.48 -8.51
N GLN A 272 19.13 -2.45 -9.85
CA GLN A 272 20.28 -2.71 -10.74
C GLN A 272 19.92 -2.47 -12.21
N PRO A 273 20.91 -2.21 -13.10
CA PRO A 273 22.31 -1.87 -12.81
C PRO A 273 22.50 -0.36 -12.55
N GLY A 274 21.45 0.44 -12.78
CA GLY A 274 21.33 1.82 -12.32
C GLY A 274 21.25 1.88 -10.79
N HIS A 275 21.22 3.11 -10.24
CA HIS A 275 21.03 3.35 -8.80
C HIS A 275 21.79 2.37 -7.88
N SER A 276 23.06 2.09 -8.18
CA SER A 276 23.77 0.95 -7.57
C SER A 276 24.99 1.34 -6.74
N THR A 277 25.21 2.63 -6.45
CA THR A 277 26.39 3.09 -5.70
C THR A 277 26.60 2.35 -4.36
N ALA A 278 25.57 1.96 -3.62
CA ALA A 278 25.74 1.24 -2.35
C ALA A 278 26.27 -0.20 -2.49
N TRP A 279 26.34 -0.74 -3.72
CA TRP A 279 27.01 -2.01 -4.00
C TRP A 279 28.55 -1.94 -3.83
N LEU A 280 29.10 -0.74 -3.55
CA LEU A 280 30.50 -0.48 -3.20
C LEU A 280 31.10 -1.31 -2.05
N GLY A 281 30.28 -2.11 -1.35
CA GLY A 281 30.78 -3.19 -0.52
C GLY A 281 31.79 -4.10 -1.23
N VAL A 282 31.55 -4.33 -2.53
CA VAL A 282 32.41 -5.07 -3.46
C VAL A 282 32.87 -4.10 -4.56
N PRO A 283 33.88 -3.24 -4.33
CA PRO A 283 34.18 -2.12 -5.21
C PRO A 283 34.57 -2.52 -6.64
N GLU A 284 35.04 -3.75 -6.88
CA GLU A 284 35.46 -4.23 -8.20
C GLU A 284 34.30 -4.50 -9.17
N ILE A 285 33.04 -4.39 -8.71
CA ILE A 285 31.84 -4.55 -9.55
C ILE A 285 31.23 -3.21 -9.97
N MET A 286 31.90 -2.08 -9.68
CA MET A 286 31.34 -0.75 -9.86
C MET A 286 32.01 0.05 -10.99
N SER A 287 31.24 0.93 -11.61
CA SER A 287 31.66 1.94 -12.59
C SER A 287 31.16 3.32 -12.16
N CYS A 288 31.89 4.38 -12.54
CA CYS A 288 31.50 5.79 -12.36
C CYS A 288 31.20 6.21 -10.92
N VAL A 289 31.90 5.58 -9.98
CA VAL A 289 31.82 5.89 -8.56
C VAL A 289 32.39 7.27 -8.28
N ASP A 290 31.72 8.05 -7.42
CA ASP A 290 32.20 9.35 -6.91
C ASP A 290 32.54 10.38 -8.00
N VAL A 291 31.94 10.29 -9.18
CA VAL A 291 32.08 11.28 -10.26
C VAL A 291 31.41 12.60 -9.86
N VAL A 292 32.17 13.70 -9.94
CA VAL A 292 31.73 15.08 -9.66
C VAL A 292 32.11 16.02 -10.83
N PRO A 293 31.17 16.79 -11.41
CA PRO A 293 29.73 16.78 -11.13
C PRO A 293 29.10 15.44 -11.57
N TYR A 294 28.12 14.96 -10.80
CA TYR A 294 27.43 13.69 -11.09
C TYR A 294 26.52 13.76 -12.32
N THR A 295 26.17 14.97 -12.78
CA THR A 295 25.29 15.22 -13.92
C THR A 295 25.81 14.53 -15.17
N GLY A 296 24.96 13.71 -15.80
CA GLY A 296 25.33 12.91 -16.97
C GLY A 296 25.99 11.56 -16.64
N PHE A 297 26.17 11.23 -15.36
CA PHE A 297 26.67 9.91 -14.90
C PHE A 297 25.68 9.16 -14.01
N THR A 298 24.73 9.88 -13.41
CA THR A 298 23.60 9.35 -12.64
C THR A 298 22.47 10.37 -12.68
N VAL A 299 21.25 9.91 -12.40
CA VAL A 299 20.08 10.76 -12.27
C VAL A 299 20.07 11.51 -10.93
N GLN A 300 20.44 10.84 -9.84
CA GLN A 300 20.56 11.42 -8.50
C GLN A 300 21.92 11.08 -7.87
N PRO A 301 22.50 11.96 -7.04
CA PRO A 301 23.70 11.61 -6.28
C PRO A 301 23.37 10.54 -5.22
N PRO A 302 24.29 9.61 -4.90
CA PRO A 302 25.67 9.55 -5.38
C PRO A 302 25.82 8.82 -6.73
N SER A 303 26.84 9.19 -7.52
CA SER A 303 27.16 8.52 -8.79
C SER A 303 27.77 7.14 -8.58
N GLY A 304 27.34 6.19 -9.41
CA GLY A 304 27.79 4.81 -9.39
C GLY A 304 26.75 3.88 -10.02
N GLN A 305 27.22 3.02 -10.93
CA GLN A 305 26.43 1.95 -11.55
C GLN A 305 27.22 0.66 -11.56
N LEU A 306 26.56 -0.48 -11.69
CA LEU A 306 27.26 -1.74 -11.82
C LEU A 306 28.12 -1.76 -13.10
N ASN A 307 29.32 -2.32 -13.01
CA ASN A 307 30.18 -2.61 -14.14
C ASN A 307 29.66 -3.88 -14.84
N ILE A 308 28.86 -3.68 -15.89
CA ILE A 308 28.19 -4.76 -16.63
C ILE A 308 29.13 -5.64 -17.47
N ALA A 309 30.39 -5.21 -17.69
CA ALA A 309 31.41 -6.01 -18.36
C ALA A 309 32.07 -7.06 -17.44
N SER A 310 31.93 -6.90 -16.12
CA SER A 310 32.63 -7.75 -15.15
C SER A 310 31.84 -9.03 -14.84
N ASN A 311 32.48 -10.18 -15.05
CA ASN A 311 31.93 -11.48 -14.63
C ASN A 311 31.72 -11.55 -13.11
N LYS A 312 32.53 -10.83 -12.32
CA LYS A 312 32.34 -10.75 -10.86
C LYS A 312 31.01 -10.07 -10.54
N THR A 313 30.64 -9.00 -11.25
CA THR A 313 29.33 -8.34 -11.11
C THR A 313 28.20 -9.34 -11.28
N LYS A 314 28.21 -10.11 -12.39
CA LYS A 314 27.19 -11.11 -12.67
C LYS A 314 27.10 -12.16 -11.57
N HIS A 315 28.23 -12.66 -11.06
CA HIS A 315 28.24 -13.63 -9.97
C HIS A 315 27.69 -13.06 -8.65
N VAL A 316 28.03 -11.82 -8.31
CA VAL A 316 27.53 -11.17 -7.10
C VAL A 316 26.01 -10.98 -7.20
N VAL A 317 25.51 -10.39 -8.29
CA VAL A 317 24.07 -10.15 -8.49
C VAL A 317 23.29 -11.48 -8.46
N LYS A 318 23.75 -12.52 -9.17
CA LYS A 318 23.11 -13.84 -9.16
C LYS A 318 23.07 -14.48 -7.78
N ALA A 319 24.09 -14.29 -6.95
CA ALA A 319 24.09 -14.79 -5.58
C ALA A 319 23.05 -14.06 -4.70
N ILE A 320 22.87 -12.75 -4.88
CA ILE A 320 21.81 -12.00 -4.17
C ILE A 320 20.43 -12.46 -4.65
N VAL A 321 20.24 -12.65 -5.96
CA VAL A 321 19.02 -13.24 -6.51
C VAL A 321 18.74 -14.62 -5.93
N ASP A 322 19.76 -15.48 -5.79
CA ASP A 322 19.62 -16.81 -5.19
C ASP A 322 19.12 -16.72 -3.74
N GLU A 323 19.75 -15.88 -2.91
CA GLU A 323 19.35 -15.71 -1.52
C GLU A 323 17.93 -15.12 -1.41
N TRP A 324 17.61 -14.12 -2.22
CA TRP A 324 16.29 -13.49 -2.17
C TRP A 324 15.19 -14.41 -2.71
N ALA A 325 15.45 -15.21 -3.73
CA ALA A 325 14.49 -16.19 -4.22
C ALA A 325 14.09 -17.22 -3.13
N GLU A 326 15.00 -17.53 -2.20
CA GLU A 326 14.74 -18.37 -1.02
C GLU A 326 14.00 -17.62 0.10
N LEU A 327 14.35 -16.35 0.35
CA LEU A 327 13.78 -15.55 1.43
C LEU A 327 12.36 -15.02 1.12
N PHE A 328 12.07 -14.75 -0.16
CA PHE A 328 10.80 -14.20 -0.61
C PHE A 328 10.02 -15.29 -1.36
N PRO A 329 8.96 -15.86 -0.76
CA PRO A 329 8.21 -16.96 -1.36
C PRO A 329 7.31 -16.51 -2.52
N ASP A 330 7.07 -15.21 -2.69
CA ASP A 330 6.22 -14.67 -3.76
C ASP A 330 6.70 -15.11 -5.15
N SER A 331 5.78 -15.37 -6.07
CA SER A 331 6.15 -15.76 -7.43
C SER A 331 6.75 -14.61 -8.23
N PHE A 332 6.58 -13.35 -7.80
CA PHE A 332 7.11 -12.18 -8.48
C PHE A 332 8.44 -11.73 -7.88
N PHE A 333 9.30 -11.20 -8.73
CA PHE A 333 10.58 -10.60 -8.37
C PHE A 333 10.79 -9.35 -9.23
N HIS A 334 10.94 -8.19 -8.60
CA HIS A 334 11.19 -6.95 -9.33
C HIS A 334 12.69 -6.83 -9.62
N ALA A 335 13.05 -6.85 -10.90
CA ALA A 335 14.42 -6.76 -11.38
C ALA A 335 14.86 -5.32 -11.68
N SER A 336 14.01 -4.34 -11.35
CA SER A 336 14.20 -2.92 -11.60
C SER A 336 14.56 -2.59 -13.06
N GLY A 337 15.63 -1.82 -13.28
CA GLY A 337 16.11 -1.35 -14.56
C GLY A 337 15.59 0.04 -14.95
N ASP A 338 15.29 0.92 -13.99
CA ASP A 338 14.99 2.33 -14.26
C ASP A 338 16.25 3.17 -14.45
N GLU A 339 16.09 4.31 -15.13
CA GLU A 339 17.03 5.44 -15.08
C GLU A 339 18.53 5.15 -15.36
N VAL A 340 18.86 4.08 -16.10
CA VAL A 340 20.23 3.72 -16.47
C VAL A 340 20.87 4.81 -17.33
N VAL A 341 22.02 5.35 -16.87
CA VAL A 341 22.76 6.39 -17.57
C VAL A 341 23.90 5.79 -18.39
N MET A 342 23.66 5.58 -19.69
CA MET A 342 24.65 4.97 -20.61
C MET A 342 25.99 5.72 -20.67
N ASN A 343 25.98 7.03 -20.47
CA ASN A 343 27.19 7.85 -20.50
C ASN A 343 28.19 7.49 -19.38
N CYS A 344 27.74 6.85 -18.29
CA CYS A 344 28.64 6.26 -17.32
C CYS A 344 29.56 5.23 -18.00
N TRP A 345 29.00 4.20 -18.61
CA TRP A 345 29.77 3.12 -19.22
C TRP A 345 30.52 3.54 -20.50
N ALA A 346 29.98 4.52 -21.23
CA ALA A 346 30.67 5.10 -22.39
C ALA A 346 32.04 5.72 -22.02
N ASN A 347 32.20 6.17 -20.77
CA ASN A 347 33.44 6.78 -20.27
C ASN A 347 34.28 5.86 -19.37
N ASP A 348 33.84 4.62 -19.12
CA ASP A 348 34.58 3.66 -18.30
C ASP A 348 35.59 2.88 -19.15
N SER A 349 36.88 3.09 -18.91
CA SER A 349 37.96 2.44 -19.68
C SER A 349 37.94 0.91 -19.66
N SER A 350 37.48 0.29 -18.57
CA SER A 350 37.37 -1.17 -18.47
C SER A 350 36.29 -1.72 -19.39
N ILE A 351 35.16 -1.01 -19.49
CA ILE A 351 34.07 -1.35 -20.39
C ILE A 351 34.47 -1.08 -21.84
N GLN A 352 35.11 0.05 -22.13
CA GLN A 352 35.59 0.34 -23.49
C GLN A 352 36.57 -0.72 -23.99
N THR A 353 37.45 -1.22 -23.11
CA THR A 353 38.36 -2.34 -23.45
C THR A 353 37.58 -3.61 -23.74
N TYR A 354 36.62 -3.97 -22.87
CA TYR A 354 35.76 -5.15 -23.09
C TYR A 354 35.01 -5.09 -24.43
N LEU A 355 34.41 -3.94 -24.77
CA LEU A 355 33.68 -3.76 -26.03
C LEU A 355 34.59 -3.96 -27.25
N GLN A 356 35.83 -3.48 -27.19
CA GLN A 356 36.82 -3.66 -28.27
C GLN A 356 37.24 -5.13 -28.40
N ASP A 357 37.58 -5.78 -27.29
CA ASP A 357 38.06 -7.15 -27.24
C ASP A 357 36.99 -8.16 -27.68
N HIS A 358 35.72 -7.87 -27.40
CA HIS A 358 34.58 -8.73 -27.74
C HIS A 358 33.83 -8.33 -29.02
N HIS A 359 34.24 -7.25 -29.68
CA HIS A 359 33.58 -6.70 -30.88
C HIS A 359 32.07 -6.44 -30.66
N MET A 360 31.71 -5.90 -29.51
CA MET A 360 30.33 -5.61 -29.11
C MET A 360 30.07 -4.11 -28.98
N THR A 361 28.82 -3.72 -29.13
CA THR A 361 28.33 -2.38 -28.78
C THR A 361 27.93 -2.32 -27.30
N LEU A 362 27.89 -1.11 -26.74
CA LEU A 362 27.44 -0.90 -25.36
C LEU A 362 25.99 -1.37 -25.15
N GLN A 363 25.12 -1.15 -26.15
CA GLN A 363 23.73 -1.60 -26.10
C GLN A 363 23.62 -3.13 -26.05
N GLU A 364 24.44 -3.85 -26.82
CA GLU A 364 24.48 -5.32 -26.77
C GLU A 364 24.96 -5.81 -25.40
N LEU A 365 26.04 -5.23 -24.85
CA LEU A 365 26.52 -5.59 -23.52
C LEU A 365 25.48 -5.33 -22.42
N PHE A 366 24.79 -4.19 -22.48
CA PHE A 366 23.71 -3.86 -21.55
C PHE A 366 22.54 -4.84 -21.66
N SER A 367 22.08 -5.11 -22.89
CA SER A 367 21.02 -6.08 -23.16
C SER A 367 21.38 -7.47 -22.63
N ASP A 368 22.61 -7.93 -22.91
CA ASP A 368 23.10 -9.23 -22.45
C ASP A 368 23.11 -9.32 -20.93
N PHE A 369 23.60 -8.29 -20.24
CA PHE A 369 23.62 -8.26 -18.79
C PHE A 369 22.20 -8.33 -18.20
N VAL A 370 21.29 -7.48 -18.67
CA VAL A 370 19.91 -7.41 -18.16
C VAL A 370 19.17 -8.74 -18.41
N LEU A 371 19.24 -9.26 -19.64
CA LEU A 371 18.56 -10.51 -20.00
C LEU A 371 19.14 -11.71 -19.25
N GLU A 372 20.46 -11.76 -19.03
CA GLU A 372 21.10 -12.85 -18.28
C GLU A 372 20.68 -12.88 -16.81
N ILE A 373 20.57 -11.71 -16.15
CA ILE A 373 20.08 -11.63 -14.77
C ILE A 373 18.60 -12.01 -14.69
N GLN A 374 17.77 -11.54 -15.62
CA GLN A 374 16.35 -11.90 -15.68
C GLN A 374 16.11 -13.37 -16.00
N ASP A 375 16.93 -13.97 -16.87
CA ASP A 375 16.94 -15.41 -17.13
C ASP A 375 17.23 -16.18 -15.84
N HIS A 376 18.20 -15.73 -15.05
CA HIS A 376 18.55 -16.34 -13.78
C HIS A 376 17.40 -16.23 -12.76
N ILE A 377 16.71 -15.10 -12.68
CA ILE A 377 15.49 -14.94 -11.86
C ILE A 377 14.40 -15.94 -12.30
N ARG A 378 14.16 -16.08 -13.61
CA ARG A 378 13.20 -17.05 -14.15
C ARG A 378 13.57 -18.50 -13.85
N GLN A 379 14.86 -18.85 -13.85
CA GLN A 379 15.33 -20.17 -13.44
C GLN A 379 15.03 -20.49 -11.97
N LYS A 380 14.72 -19.49 -11.13
CA LYS A 380 14.22 -19.65 -9.76
C LYS A 380 12.69 -19.75 -9.68
N ASN A 381 12.03 -20.00 -10.81
CA ASN A 381 10.57 -20.06 -10.94
C ASN A 381 9.88 -18.75 -10.51
N LYS A 382 10.52 -17.61 -10.77
CA LYS A 382 9.96 -16.28 -10.52
C LYS A 382 9.52 -15.62 -11.83
N THR A 383 8.41 -14.92 -11.82
CA THR A 383 8.01 -13.99 -12.87
C THR A 383 8.70 -12.65 -12.62
N VAL A 384 9.34 -12.13 -13.66
CA VAL A 384 10.08 -10.87 -13.61
C VAL A 384 9.13 -9.68 -13.74
N ILE A 385 9.30 -8.68 -12.88
CA ILE A 385 8.78 -7.33 -13.06
C ILE A 385 9.95 -6.40 -13.39
N VAL A 386 9.75 -5.44 -14.29
CA VAL A 386 10.72 -4.37 -14.60
C VAL A 386 10.02 -3.03 -14.71
N TRP A 387 10.77 -1.95 -14.49
CA TRP A 387 10.32 -0.61 -14.86
C TRP A 387 10.19 -0.46 -16.37
N GLN A 388 9.34 0.47 -16.81
CA GLN A 388 8.94 0.65 -18.20
C GLN A 388 10.09 0.90 -19.19
N GLU A 389 11.18 1.50 -18.73
CA GLU A 389 12.34 1.90 -19.52
C GLU A 389 12.90 0.71 -20.29
N SER A 390 12.95 -0.46 -19.64
CA SER A 390 13.37 -1.73 -20.23
C SER A 390 12.77 -1.99 -21.62
N VAL A 391 11.47 -1.76 -21.79
CA VAL A 391 10.74 -2.08 -23.03
C VAL A 391 10.42 -0.85 -23.87
N LEU A 392 10.22 0.31 -23.23
CA LEU A 392 9.76 1.53 -23.89
C LEU A 392 10.91 2.46 -24.31
N GLU A 393 12.05 2.43 -23.62
CA GLU A 393 13.17 3.33 -23.87
C GLU A 393 14.41 2.58 -24.36
N TYR A 394 14.81 1.54 -23.65
CA TYR A 394 15.95 0.69 -24.00
C TYR A 394 15.63 -0.29 -25.13
N ASN A 395 14.35 -0.42 -25.46
CA ASN A 395 13.83 -1.27 -26.53
C ASN A 395 14.30 -2.74 -26.43
N LEU A 396 14.41 -3.26 -25.20
CA LEU A 396 14.74 -4.65 -24.96
C LEU A 396 13.54 -5.54 -25.33
N THR A 397 13.82 -6.67 -25.97
CA THR A 397 12.81 -7.68 -26.25
C THR A 397 12.77 -8.66 -25.09
N MET A 398 11.68 -8.64 -24.33
CA MET A 398 11.49 -9.48 -23.15
C MET A 398 10.47 -10.59 -23.40
N PRO A 399 10.57 -11.72 -22.67
CA PRO A 399 9.51 -12.73 -22.64
C PRO A 399 8.13 -12.11 -22.31
N LYS A 400 7.06 -12.64 -22.92
CA LYS A 400 5.70 -12.07 -22.77
C LYS A 400 5.07 -12.28 -21.40
N ASP A 401 5.63 -13.16 -20.59
CA ASP A 401 5.26 -13.34 -19.20
C ASP A 401 5.84 -12.25 -18.28
N THR A 402 6.84 -11.47 -18.71
CA THR A 402 7.36 -10.31 -17.98
C THR A 402 6.25 -9.26 -17.75
N ILE A 403 6.21 -8.70 -16.55
CA ILE A 403 5.29 -7.62 -16.18
C ILE A 403 6.04 -6.29 -16.23
N ILE A 404 5.41 -5.27 -16.81
CA ILE A 404 5.97 -3.93 -16.94
C ILE A 404 5.30 -3.01 -15.92
N GLN A 405 6.07 -2.47 -14.98
CA GLN A 405 5.61 -1.43 -14.08
C GLN A 405 5.79 -0.06 -14.73
N VAL A 406 4.66 0.61 -14.97
CA VAL A 406 4.60 1.86 -15.74
C VAL A 406 4.40 3.04 -14.79
N TRP A 407 5.35 3.96 -14.80
CA TRP A 407 5.34 5.15 -13.95
C TRP A 407 5.13 6.46 -14.71
N ILE A 408 5.25 6.47 -16.04
CA ILE A 408 5.08 7.66 -16.89
C ILE A 408 3.72 7.62 -17.61
N GLY A 409 2.70 8.18 -16.94
CA GLY A 409 1.43 8.55 -17.54
C GLY A 409 0.60 7.42 -18.17
N ALA A 410 -0.56 7.78 -18.73
CA ALA A 410 -1.44 6.81 -19.41
C ALA A 410 -0.87 6.31 -20.75
N GLU A 411 -0.06 7.13 -21.43
CA GLU A 411 0.57 6.76 -22.70
C GLU A 411 1.60 5.64 -22.52
N GLY A 412 2.33 5.60 -21.41
CA GLY A 412 3.22 4.48 -21.09
C GLY A 412 2.45 3.17 -20.92
N VAL A 413 1.26 3.22 -20.29
CA VAL A 413 0.40 2.04 -20.08
C VAL A 413 -0.09 1.54 -21.44
N LYS A 414 -0.55 2.45 -22.29
CA LYS A 414 -0.94 2.14 -23.66
C LYS A 414 0.21 1.52 -24.45
N ALA A 415 1.39 2.13 -24.46
CA ALA A 415 2.54 1.63 -25.20
C ALA A 415 3.00 0.23 -24.75
N ALA A 416 3.02 -0.03 -23.43
CA ALA A 416 3.39 -1.33 -22.88
C ALA A 416 2.35 -2.42 -23.26
N THR A 417 1.06 -2.09 -23.16
CA THR A 417 -0.03 -3.02 -23.51
C THR A 417 -0.18 -3.23 -25.03
N GLU A 418 0.12 -2.23 -25.87
CA GLU A 418 0.20 -2.40 -27.34
C GLU A 418 1.31 -3.39 -27.74
N LYS A 419 2.40 -3.41 -26.98
CA LYS A 419 3.45 -4.42 -27.12
C LYS A 419 3.05 -5.78 -26.53
N GLY A 420 1.85 -5.91 -25.94
CA GLY A 420 1.28 -7.16 -25.44
C GLY A 420 1.81 -7.62 -24.08
N TYR A 421 2.35 -6.72 -23.27
CA TYR A 421 2.79 -7.04 -21.91
C TYR A 421 1.71 -6.77 -20.88
N ARG A 422 1.71 -7.57 -19.80
CA ARG A 422 0.94 -7.28 -18.59
C ARG A 422 1.54 -6.08 -17.87
N THR A 423 0.70 -5.23 -17.27
CA THR A 423 1.15 -3.97 -16.67
C THR A 423 0.68 -3.78 -15.23
N ILE A 424 1.60 -3.27 -14.41
CA ILE A 424 1.31 -2.67 -13.11
C ILE A 424 1.37 -1.15 -13.32
N VAL A 425 0.34 -0.43 -12.90
CA VAL A 425 0.27 1.02 -13.10
C VAL A 425 0.70 1.76 -11.84
N SER A 426 1.67 2.66 -11.97
CA SER A 426 2.25 3.46 -10.88
C SER A 426 2.54 4.89 -11.33
N SER A 427 1.61 5.49 -12.08
CA SER A 427 1.79 6.82 -12.68
C SER A 427 2.22 7.90 -11.66
N GLN A 428 3.38 8.52 -11.89
CA GLN A 428 3.89 9.60 -11.05
C GLN A 428 2.92 10.78 -10.93
N ASP A 429 2.12 11.02 -11.97
CA ASP A 429 1.17 12.14 -12.02
C ASP A 429 -0.01 11.97 -11.07
N PHE A 430 -0.18 10.78 -10.48
CA PHE A 430 -1.33 10.46 -9.64
C PHE A 430 -0.96 9.73 -8.36
N VAL A 431 -0.02 8.80 -8.39
CA VAL A 431 0.20 7.82 -7.30
C VAL A 431 1.64 7.77 -6.77
N TYR A 432 2.51 8.70 -7.19
CA TYR A 432 3.75 8.98 -6.45
C TYR A 432 3.41 9.88 -5.25
N LEU A 433 3.49 9.30 -4.05
CA LEU A 433 3.03 9.95 -2.84
C LEU A 433 4.13 10.78 -2.15
N ASN A 434 5.39 10.61 -2.55
CA ASN A 434 6.53 11.40 -2.06
C ASN A 434 6.61 12.83 -2.66
N LEU A 435 5.84 13.14 -3.71
CA LEU A 435 5.91 14.43 -4.41
C LEU A 435 5.25 15.59 -3.66
N GLY A 436 5.73 16.83 -3.89
CA GLY A 436 5.11 18.07 -3.42
C GLY A 436 5.63 18.61 -2.07
N PHE A 437 6.77 18.14 -1.57
CA PHE A 437 7.33 18.51 -0.26
C PHE A 437 8.57 19.42 -0.32
N GLY A 438 8.87 19.98 -1.50
CA GLY A 438 9.97 20.92 -1.71
C GLY A 438 11.24 20.25 -2.26
N LYS A 439 12.24 21.08 -2.60
CA LYS A 439 13.47 20.63 -3.28
C LYS A 439 14.66 20.57 -2.32
N PRO A 440 15.30 19.40 -2.11
CA PRO A 440 16.63 19.35 -1.52
C PRO A 440 17.62 20.12 -2.41
N ARG A 441 18.52 20.92 -1.80
CA ARG A 441 19.54 21.68 -2.56
C ARG A 441 20.47 20.78 -3.42
N SER A 442 20.68 19.54 -2.98
CA SER A 442 21.52 18.54 -3.64
C SER A 442 20.81 17.77 -4.75
N ASN A 443 19.48 17.80 -4.78
CA ASN A 443 18.70 17.11 -5.80
C ASN A 443 18.37 18.12 -6.92
N PRO A 444 18.89 17.94 -8.15
CA PRO A 444 18.69 18.89 -9.24
C PRO A 444 17.27 18.78 -9.79
N TYR A 445 16.50 17.76 -9.37
CA TYR A 445 15.14 17.59 -9.83
C TYR A 445 14.27 18.74 -9.34
N PRO A 446 13.61 19.43 -10.27
CA PRO A 446 12.55 20.33 -9.90
C PRO A 446 11.34 19.50 -9.51
N ASP A 447 11.24 19.00 -8.27
CA ASP A 447 9.97 18.47 -7.75
C ASP A 447 9.30 17.55 -8.80
N VAL A 448 9.94 16.41 -9.12
CA VAL A 448 9.60 15.55 -10.28
C VAL A 448 8.07 15.55 -10.50
N ALA A 449 7.47 16.20 -11.50
CA ALA A 449 7.93 17.18 -12.44
C ALA A 449 6.76 18.14 -12.71
N GLY A 450 6.54 19.18 -11.89
CA GLY A 450 5.36 20.05 -12.07
C GLY A 450 3.99 19.36 -11.91
N ALA A 451 3.98 18.07 -11.54
CA ALA A 451 2.79 17.30 -11.20
C ALA A 451 2.13 17.83 -9.91
N GLY A 452 2.93 18.42 -9.02
CA GLY A 452 2.48 18.97 -7.76
C GLY A 452 2.15 17.89 -6.74
N PHE A 453 1.58 18.30 -5.60
CA PHE A 453 1.18 17.39 -4.54
C PHE A 453 0.00 16.50 -4.97
N ASN A 454 0.25 15.20 -5.07
CA ASN A 454 -0.77 14.17 -5.30
C ASN A 454 -1.64 14.00 -4.05
N HIS A 455 -2.63 14.88 -3.88
CA HIS A 455 -3.62 14.78 -2.81
C HIS A 455 -4.64 13.66 -3.08
N TRP A 456 -5.38 13.24 -2.06
CA TRP A 456 -6.28 12.07 -2.13
C TRP A 456 -7.30 12.15 -3.27
N ASN A 457 -7.89 13.32 -3.55
CA ASN A 457 -8.91 13.47 -4.60
C ASN A 457 -8.32 13.21 -5.99
N ARG A 458 -7.10 13.71 -6.24
CA ARG A 458 -6.35 13.43 -7.46
C ARG A 458 -6.05 11.94 -7.60
N VAL A 459 -5.51 11.32 -6.54
CA VAL A 459 -5.26 9.87 -6.51
C VAL A 459 -6.53 9.07 -6.83
N TYR A 460 -7.65 9.42 -6.18
CA TYR A 460 -8.94 8.77 -6.37
C TYR A 460 -9.47 8.95 -7.80
N SER A 461 -9.27 10.11 -8.41
CA SER A 461 -9.75 10.41 -9.77
C SER A 461 -9.03 9.66 -10.89
N TYR A 462 -7.93 8.95 -10.59
CA TYR A 462 -7.11 8.32 -11.61
C TYR A 462 -7.75 7.05 -12.17
N ASP A 463 -8.25 7.08 -13.41
CA ASP A 463 -8.72 5.90 -14.16
C ASP A 463 -7.59 5.19 -14.92
N LEU A 464 -7.19 4.01 -14.46
CA LEU A 464 -6.16 3.16 -15.10
C LEU A 464 -6.53 2.74 -16.53
N ARG A 465 -7.82 2.79 -16.90
CA ARG A 465 -8.36 2.31 -18.18
C ARG A 465 -8.38 3.40 -19.25
N ALA A 466 -8.10 4.64 -18.88
CA ALA A 466 -8.26 5.79 -19.75
C ALA A 466 -7.47 5.60 -21.06
N ASN A 467 -8.14 5.83 -22.19
CA ASN A 467 -7.58 5.73 -23.54
C ASN A 467 -7.08 4.32 -23.95
N LEU A 468 -7.57 3.25 -23.30
CA LEU A 468 -7.23 1.87 -23.63
C LEU A 468 -8.43 1.10 -24.23
N THR A 469 -8.16 0.23 -25.20
CA THR A 469 -9.12 -0.77 -25.68
C THR A 469 -9.37 -1.85 -24.61
N GLN A 470 -10.47 -2.60 -24.71
CA GLN A 470 -10.75 -3.68 -23.74
C GLN A 470 -9.61 -4.70 -23.64
N ALA A 471 -9.03 -5.12 -24.78
CA ALA A 471 -7.91 -6.05 -24.79
C ALA A 471 -6.66 -5.52 -24.08
N GLN A 472 -6.42 -4.20 -24.13
CA GLN A 472 -5.34 -3.56 -23.37
C GLN A 472 -5.69 -3.45 -21.88
N GLN A 473 -6.95 -3.16 -21.55
CA GLN A 473 -7.41 -3.13 -20.16
C GLN A 473 -7.26 -4.50 -19.48
N ASP A 474 -7.48 -5.60 -20.20
CA ASP A 474 -7.33 -6.96 -19.69
C ASP A 474 -5.86 -7.34 -19.38
N LEU A 475 -4.89 -6.57 -19.90
CA LEU A 475 -3.47 -6.72 -19.57
C LEU A 475 -3.07 -5.97 -18.29
N ILE A 476 -3.92 -5.12 -17.73
CA ILE A 476 -3.66 -4.44 -16.46
C ILE A 476 -3.89 -5.43 -15.32
N VAL A 477 -2.81 -5.85 -14.65
CA VAL A 477 -2.90 -6.75 -13.48
C VAL A 477 -3.25 -6.01 -12.19
N GLY A 478 -3.08 -4.68 -12.19
CA GLY A 478 -3.44 -3.78 -11.11
C GLY A 478 -2.49 -2.59 -11.04
N GLY A 479 -2.17 -2.15 -9.83
CA GLY A 479 -1.35 -0.96 -9.65
C GLY A 479 -0.71 -0.85 -8.29
N GLU A 480 0.23 0.09 -8.19
CA GLU A 480 0.89 0.43 -6.94
C GLU A 480 0.99 1.94 -6.73
N SER A 481 0.76 2.38 -5.49
CA SER A 481 1.26 3.69 -5.07
C SER A 481 2.77 3.60 -4.81
N ALA A 482 3.52 4.65 -5.16
CA ALA A 482 4.96 4.70 -4.90
C ALA A 482 5.28 5.64 -3.74
N LEU A 483 5.99 5.12 -2.75
CA LEU A 483 6.56 5.87 -1.62
C LEU A 483 8.08 5.81 -1.71
N TRP A 484 8.65 6.64 -2.59
CA TRP A 484 10.10 6.84 -2.67
C TRP A 484 10.64 7.61 -1.47
N GLY A 485 11.84 7.23 -1.04
CA GLY A 485 12.36 7.48 0.30
C GLY A 485 13.14 8.77 0.47
N GLU A 486 13.34 9.60 -0.56
CA GLU A 486 14.29 10.72 -0.49
C GLU A 486 13.90 11.77 0.56
N LEU A 487 12.59 11.95 0.79
CA LEU A 487 12.02 12.93 1.70
C LEU A 487 11.09 12.32 2.76
N MET A 488 11.22 11.02 3.02
CA MET A 488 10.45 10.33 4.05
C MET A 488 11.32 9.42 4.90
N ASP A 489 10.92 9.28 6.15
CA ASP A 489 11.60 8.49 7.16
C ASP A 489 10.57 7.81 8.10
N PRO A 490 11.01 7.03 9.11
CA PRO A 490 10.10 6.40 10.06
C PRO A 490 9.18 7.35 10.83
N MET A 491 9.48 8.65 10.87
CA MET A 491 8.69 9.65 11.59
C MET A 491 7.58 10.25 10.73
N THR A 492 7.75 10.25 9.40
CA THR A 492 6.91 11.02 8.47
C THR A 492 6.10 10.17 7.50
N PHE A 493 6.54 8.93 7.20
CA PHE A 493 5.97 8.10 6.14
C PHE A 493 4.46 7.89 6.28
N GLU A 494 3.93 7.75 7.51
CA GLU A 494 2.51 7.46 7.74
C GLU A 494 1.62 8.62 7.29
N SER A 495 2.02 9.86 7.60
CA SER A 495 1.26 11.06 7.24
C SER A 495 1.34 11.36 5.75
N LEU A 496 2.45 10.96 5.12
CA LEU A 496 2.62 11.03 3.68
C LEU A 496 1.76 9.96 2.99
N ALA A 497 1.84 8.70 3.40
CA ALA A 497 1.12 7.61 2.76
C ALA A 497 -0.39 7.70 2.96
N TRP A 498 -0.85 7.93 4.19
CA TRP A 498 -2.26 7.75 4.56
C TRP A 498 -2.94 9.10 4.80
N PRO A 499 -4.18 9.30 4.30
CA PRO A 499 -5.07 8.35 3.63
C PRO A 499 -4.95 8.37 2.08
N ARG A 500 -3.86 8.86 1.50
CA ARG A 500 -3.73 8.96 0.04
C ARG A 500 -3.60 7.59 -0.63
N ALA A 501 -2.81 6.68 -0.07
CA ALA A 501 -2.75 5.30 -0.52
C ALA A 501 -4.12 4.60 -0.36
N SER A 502 -4.94 4.98 0.62
CA SER A 502 -6.33 4.48 0.75
C SER A 502 -7.18 4.83 -0.47
N ALA A 503 -7.00 6.03 -1.04
CA ALA A 503 -7.68 6.45 -2.27
C ALA A 503 -7.39 5.47 -3.42
N TYR A 504 -6.13 5.09 -3.60
CA TYR A 504 -5.75 4.16 -4.64
C TYR A 504 -6.17 2.72 -4.34
N ALA A 505 -6.12 2.30 -3.07
CA ALA A 505 -6.64 1.01 -2.63
C ALA A 505 -8.11 0.82 -3.03
N HIS A 506 -8.90 1.89 -2.96
CA HIS A 506 -10.28 1.87 -3.42
C HIS A 506 -10.40 1.65 -4.92
N ASN A 507 -9.65 2.40 -5.75
CA ASN A 507 -9.69 2.22 -7.20
C ASN A 507 -9.32 0.79 -7.62
N LEU A 508 -8.37 0.19 -6.89
CA LEU A 508 -7.88 -1.16 -7.18
C LEU A 508 -8.80 -2.28 -6.63
N TRP A 509 -9.58 -2.00 -5.59
CA TRP A 509 -10.55 -2.94 -5.01
C TRP A 509 -11.95 -2.77 -5.61
N SER A 510 -12.53 -1.59 -5.46
CA SER A 510 -13.91 -1.28 -5.85
C SER A 510 -14.04 -1.00 -7.35
N GLY A 511 -12.98 -0.51 -8.00
CA GLY A 511 -13.03 -0.02 -9.38
C GLY A 511 -13.57 1.42 -9.48
N TYR A 512 -13.94 1.81 -10.70
CA TYR A 512 -14.40 3.17 -11.05
C TYR A 512 -15.90 3.32 -11.15
N GLU A 513 -16.62 2.20 -11.14
CA GLU A 513 -18.06 2.12 -11.36
C GLU A 513 -18.68 1.33 -10.22
N ASP A 514 -19.90 1.74 -9.83
CA ASP A 514 -20.71 1.00 -8.88
C ASP A 514 -21.31 -0.28 -9.51
N SER A 515 -22.17 -0.97 -8.76
CA SER A 515 -22.82 -2.20 -9.21
C SER A 515 -23.76 -2.00 -10.40
N ASP A 516 -24.23 -0.77 -10.62
CA ASP A 516 -25.14 -0.39 -11.70
C ASP A 516 -24.39 0.23 -12.90
N GLY A 517 -23.05 0.23 -12.85
CA GLY A 517 -22.18 0.77 -13.89
C GLY A 517 -22.07 2.29 -13.88
N GLN A 518 -22.52 2.97 -12.82
CA GLN A 518 -22.39 4.42 -12.70
C GLN A 518 -21.01 4.81 -12.15
N PRO A 519 -20.37 5.88 -12.65
CA PRO A 519 -19.08 6.33 -12.15
C PRO A 519 -19.12 6.68 -10.66
N LEU A 520 -18.14 6.18 -9.90
CA LEU A 520 -17.96 6.52 -8.49
C LEU A 520 -17.33 7.91 -8.38
N SER A 521 -18.03 8.84 -7.72
CA SER A 521 -17.57 10.22 -7.56
C SER A 521 -16.68 10.39 -6.32
N SER A 522 -15.76 11.34 -6.38
CA SER A 522 -14.99 11.74 -5.19
C SER A 522 -15.83 12.50 -4.16
N ALA A 523 -16.92 13.12 -4.60
CA ALA A 523 -17.89 13.80 -3.71
C ALA A 523 -18.57 12.82 -2.74
N ASP A 524 -18.88 11.61 -3.19
CA ASP A 524 -19.38 10.54 -2.31
C ASP A 524 -18.24 9.88 -1.52
N ALA A 525 -17.07 9.74 -2.14
CA ALA A 525 -15.93 9.08 -1.53
C ALA A 525 -15.42 9.79 -0.28
N ILE A 526 -15.35 11.14 -0.28
CA ILE A 526 -14.85 11.88 0.89
C ILE A 526 -15.66 11.60 2.16
N LEU A 527 -16.97 11.37 2.02
CA LEU A 527 -17.88 11.08 3.12
C LEU A 527 -17.61 9.70 3.76
N ARG A 528 -16.95 8.79 3.04
CA ARG A 528 -16.48 7.49 3.54
C ARG A 528 -15.01 7.53 3.95
N LEU A 529 -14.18 8.31 3.25
CA LEU A 529 -12.74 8.39 3.49
C LEU A 529 -12.42 9.11 4.81
N ILE A 530 -13.20 10.12 5.19
CA ILE A 530 -13.05 10.81 6.49
C ILE A 530 -13.17 9.84 7.67
N PRO A 531 -14.31 9.14 7.87
CA PRO A 531 -14.43 8.21 9.00
C PRO A 531 -13.42 7.06 8.90
N TRP A 532 -12.99 6.68 7.70
CA TRP A 532 -11.92 5.71 7.53
C TRP A 532 -10.55 6.20 8.00
N ARG A 533 -10.15 7.42 7.61
CA ARG A 533 -8.91 8.07 8.09
C ARG A 533 -8.89 8.13 9.60
N GLU A 534 -10.00 8.57 10.18
CA GLU A 534 -10.17 8.66 11.60
C GLU A 534 -10.05 7.30 12.32
N ARG A 535 -10.64 6.25 11.75
CA ARG A 535 -10.47 4.87 12.25
C ARG A 535 -9.01 4.40 12.18
N MET A 536 -8.26 4.75 11.13
CA MET A 536 -6.83 4.48 11.08
C MET A 536 -6.06 5.20 12.19
N VAL A 537 -6.41 6.44 12.52
CA VAL A 537 -5.81 7.19 13.65
C VAL A 537 -6.09 6.49 14.98
N GLN A 538 -7.30 5.99 15.22
CA GLN A 538 -7.62 5.19 16.42
C GLN A 538 -6.81 3.89 16.51
N ARG A 539 -6.51 3.28 15.36
CA ARG A 539 -5.63 2.12 15.28
C ARG A 539 -4.14 2.48 15.41
N GLY A 540 -3.83 3.74 15.71
CA GLY A 540 -2.49 4.25 15.98
C GLY A 540 -1.74 4.75 14.75
N VAL A 541 -2.38 4.88 13.58
CA VAL A 541 -1.72 5.39 12.35
C VAL A 541 -1.64 6.91 12.39
N MET A 542 -0.48 7.47 12.08
CA MET A 542 -0.34 8.93 11.96
C MET A 542 -0.85 9.42 10.60
N ALA A 543 -2.09 9.09 10.21
CA ALA A 543 -2.67 9.48 8.93
C ALA A 543 -2.95 10.99 8.87
N SER A 544 -2.60 11.64 7.75
CA SER A 544 -2.83 13.08 7.58
C SER A 544 -4.33 13.42 7.57
N PRO A 545 -4.73 14.60 8.09
CA PRO A 545 -6.12 15.04 8.02
C PRO A 545 -6.52 15.40 6.59
N LEU A 546 -7.76 15.06 6.22
CA LEU A 546 -8.34 15.42 4.91
C LEU A 546 -8.95 16.82 4.92
N ASN A 547 -9.40 17.28 6.09
CA ASN A 547 -10.02 18.58 6.31
C ASN A 547 -9.96 18.93 7.81
N GLN A 548 -10.48 20.10 8.19
CA GLN A 548 -10.67 20.50 9.56
C GLN A 548 -11.64 19.54 10.28
N ILE A 549 -11.44 19.34 11.59
CA ILE A 549 -12.28 18.45 12.40
C ILE A 549 -13.77 18.84 12.36
N TRP A 550 -14.06 20.13 12.12
CA TRP A 550 -15.44 20.59 11.94
C TRP A 550 -16.11 19.93 10.74
N CYS A 551 -15.44 19.82 9.60
CA CYS A 551 -15.95 19.13 8.41
C CYS A 551 -16.07 17.62 8.60
N THR A 552 -15.29 17.04 9.50
CA THR A 552 -15.44 15.62 9.88
C THR A 552 -16.75 15.39 10.62
N ARG A 553 -17.17 16.35 11.44
CA ARG A 553 -18.40 16.27 12.25
C ARG A 553 -19.64 16.80 11.53
N ASN A 554 -19.45 17.73 10.62
CA ASN A 554 -20.50 18.38 9.84
C ASN A 554 -20.21 18.23 8.35
N PRO A 555 -20.08 16.98 7.84
CA PRO A 555 -19.71 16.74 6.46
C PRO A 555 -20.67 17.39 5.47
N LEU A 556 -21.96 17.45 5.76
CA LEU A 556 -22.95 18.08 4.88
C LEU A 556 -22.77 19.60 4.74
N ASP A 557 -22.17 20.24 5.74
CA ASP A 557 -21.92 21.67 5.66
C ASP A 557 -20.65 21.99 4.82
N CYS A 558 -19.71 21.04 4.75
CA CYS A 558 -18.47 21.18 3.96
C CYS A 558 -18.54 20.53 2.57
N PHE A 559 -19.37 19.52 2.42
CA PHE A 559 -19.50 18.69 1.23
C PHE A 559 -20.98 18.62 0.87
N GLN A 560 -21.48 19.70 0.26
CA GLN A 560 -22.83 19.70 -0.28
C GLN A 560 -22.87 18.74 -1.48
N PRO A 561 -23.81 17.77 -1.51
CA PRO A 561 -24.02 16.95 -2.69
C PRO A 561 -24.26 17.88 -3.88
N ALA A 562 -23.70 17.56 -5.05
CA ALA A 562 -24.04 18.28 -6.26
C ALA A 562 -25.57 18.22 -6.45
N GLU A 563 -26.24 19.37 -6.58
CA GLU A 563 -27.64 19.41 -6.99
C GLU A 563 -27.72 18.72 -8.36
N HIS A 564 -28.35 17.54 -8.40
CA HIS A 564 -28.55 16.77 -9.61
C HIS A 564 -29.69 17.33 -10.47
#